data_AF-A0A7W6X9C4-F1
#
_entry.id   AF-A0A7W6X9C4-F1
#
_cell.length_a   1.000
_cell.length_b   1.000
_cell.length_c   1.000
_cell.angle_alpha   90.00
_cell.angle_beta   90.00
_cell.angle_gamma   90.00
#
_symmetry.space_group_name_H-M   'P 1'
#
loop_
_entity.id
_entity.type
_entity.pdbx_description
1 polymer ?
#
loop_
_entity_poly.entity_id
_entity_poly.type
_entity_poly.pdbx_seq_one_letter_code
_entity_poly.pdbx_strand_id
1 'polypeptide(L)'
;MSGPDVGLPREALDEIAKARTGEAIRYVAPGSPELGRDVGRAKFGSSGEPDHVALSRSLEEPQRSRVAQHEIGHVIDQTAGEIPHGGLNAQLRSVYNDINNPQSFGKPFGPEQNGYRGAEVPRELMTEAIRAYMADPNYIKTVAPETAARIRQYVNDNPKLRDIIQFNSVGPAAAGAGVAAGLYDWSPPATEDDRFGALYRAGRAT
;
A
#
# COMPACT_ATOMS: atom_id res chain seq x y z
N MET A 1 19.19 8.27 -18.63
CA MET A 1 17.78 8.70 -18.78
C MET A 1 16.95 7.69 -18.00
N SER A 2 16.23 8.13 -16.97
CA SER A 2 15.31 7.28 -16.20
C SER A 2 14.04 7.06 -17.03
N GLY A 3 13.50 5.84 -17.02
CA GLY A 3 12.23 5.52 -17.69
C GLY A 3 11.04 6.28 -17.07
N PRO A 4 9.85 6.18 -17.67
CA PRO A 4 8.65 6.77 -17.07
C PRO A 4 8.40 6.17 -15.69
N ASP A 5 7.99 7.01 -14.73
CA ASP A 5 7.55 6.54 -13.41
C ASP A 5 6.16 5.89 -13.58
N VAL A 6 6.13 4.56 -13.61
CA VAL A 6 4.92 3.75 -13.75
C VAL A 6 4.64 3.04 -12.42
N GLY A 7 3.36 2.86 -12.11
CA GLY A 7 2.94 2.04 -10.98
C GLY A 7 3.48 0.61 -11.06
N LEU A 8 3.67 -0.03 -9.90
CA LEU A 8 4.18 -1.38 -9.81
C LEU A 8 3.14 -2.39 -10.33
N PRO A 9 3.55 -3.34 -11.20
CA PRO A 9 2.68 -4.43 -11.60
C PRO A 9 2.48 -5.42 -10.46
N ARG A 10 1.45 -6.27 -10.54
CA ARG A 10 1.08 -7.23 -9.49
C ARG A 10 2.25 -8.16 -9.15
N GLU A 11 2.98 -8.60 -10.16
CA GLU A 11 4.11 -9.53 -10.04
C GLU A 11 5.22 -8.92 -9.15
N ALA A 12 5.44 -7.61 -9.24
CA ALA A 12 6.43 -6.93 -8.40
C ALA A 12 6.04 -6.98 -6.91
N LEU A 13 4.75 -6.98 -6.58
CA LEU A 13 4.29 -7.06 -5.18
C LEU A 13 4.55 -8.44 -4.56
N ASP A 14 4.42 -9.51 -5.34
CA ASP A 14 4.74 -10.86 -4.88
C ASP A 14 6.26 -11.05 -4.68
N GLU A 15 7.09 -10.42 -5.53
CA GLU A 15 8.54 -10.41 -5.35
C GLU A 15 8.97 -9.56 -4.13
N ILE A 16 8.32 -8.43 -3.87
CA ILE A 16 8.56 -7.63 -2.65
C ILE A 16 8.20 -8.44 -1.41
N ALA A 17 7.04 -9.11 -1.41
CA ALA A 17 6.66 -10.01 -0.31
C ALA A 17 7.75 -11.06 -0.11
N LYS A 18 8.10 -11.81 -1.15
CA LYS A 18 9.08 -12.89 -1.10
C LYS A 18 10.44 -12.43 -0.60
N ALA A 19 10.90 -11.26 -1.02
CA ALA A 19 12.17 -10.72 -0.58
C ALA A 19 12.19 -10.30 0.91
N ARG A 20 11.02 -9.99 1.50
CA ARG A 20 10.91 -9.56 2.91
C ARG A 20 10.40 -10.62 3.88
N THR A 21 9.60 -11.56 3.42
CA THR A 21 8.97 -12.62 4.24
C THR A 21 9.56 -14.00 3.94
N GLY A 22 10.28 -14.17 2.82
CA GLY A 22 10.77 -15.47 2.34
C GLY A 22 9.80 -16.21 1.42
N GLU A 23 8.59 -15.69 1.20
CA GLU A 23 7.56 -16.30 0.34
C GLU A 23 6.66 -15.27 -0.35
N ALA A 24 6.04 -15.66 -1.46
CA ALA A 24 5.05 -14.82 -2.13
C ALA A 24 3.77 -14.65 -1.27
N ILE A 25 2.89 -13.74 -1.67
CA ILE A 25 1.62 -13.50 -0.97
C ILE A 25 0.81 -14.81 -0.90
N ARG A 26 0.34 -15.15 0.30
CA ARG A 26 -0.54 -16.30 0.54
C ARG A 26 -1.97 -15.93 0.18
N TYR A 27 -2.64 -16.80 -0.58
CA TYR A 27 -4.08 -16.66 -0.85
C TYR A 27 -4.87 -17.68 -0.05
N VAL A 28 -5.62 -17.21 0.94
CA VAL A 28 -6.27 -18.07 1.93
C VAL A 28 -7.79 -17.88 1.91
N ALA A 29 -8.51 -18.81 2.53
CA ALA A 29 -9.96 -18.70 2.63
C ALA A 29 -10.36 -17.45 3.45
N PRO A 30 -11.45 -16.74 3.07
CA PRO A 30 -12.04 -15.71 3.92
C PRO A 30 -12.37 -16.27 5.30
N GLY A 31 -12.19 -15.49 6.37
CA GLY A 31 -12.50 -15.95 7.73
C GLY A 31 -11.49 -16.93 8.32
N SER A 32 -10.40 -17.26 7.61
CA SER A 32 -9.35 -18.16 8.12
C SER A 32 -8.63 -17.55 9.33
N PRO A 33 -7.98 -18.36 10.19
CA PRO A 33 -7.21 -17.85 11.32
C PRO A 33 -6.13 -16.83 10.95
N GLU A 34 -5.58 -16.91 9.73
CA GLU A 34 -4.58 -15.97 9.22
C GLU A 34 -5.16 -14.58 9.00
N LEU A 35 -6.34 -14.48 8.39
CA LEU A 35 -7.01 -13.21 8.09
C LEU A 35 -7.90 -12.72 9.24
N GLY A 36 -8.41 -13.63 10.07
CA GLY A 36 -9.51 -13.32 10.98
C GLY A 36 -10.70 -12.78 10.18
N ARG A 37 -11.13 -11.57 10.50
CA ARG A 37 -12.21 -10.91 9.77
C ARG A 37 -11.72 -10.05 8.59
N ASP A 38 -10.42 -9.78 8.47
CA ASP A 38 -9.89 -8.90 7.42
C ASP A 38 -9.86 -9.61 6.04
N VAL A 39 -9.65 -8.85 4.97
CA VAL A 39 -9.48 -9.39 3.60
C VAL A 39 -8.01 -9.43 3.15
N GLY A 40 -7.13 -8.77 3.90
CA GLY A 40 -5.68 -8.77 3.75
C GLY A 40 -5.04 -8.64 5.13
N ARG A 41 -3.81 -9.13 5.29
CA ARG A 41 -3.01 -8.95 6.50
C ARG A 41 -1.52 -9.11 6.24
N ALA A 42 -0.73 -8.11 6.58
CA ALA A 42 0.69 -8.23 6.87
C ALA A 42 0.89 -8.70 8.32
N LYS A 43 1.58 -9.83 8.52
CA LYS A 43 1.92 -10.36 9.84
C LYS A 43 3.39 -10.14 10.13
N PHE A 44 3.69 -9.80 11.37
CA PHE A 44 5.05 -9.54 11.86
C PHE A 44 5.38 -10.46 13.04
N GLY A 45 6.65 -10.88 13.11
CA GLY A 45 7.19 -11.62 14.24
C GLY A 45 7.40 -10.72 15.47
N SER A 46 7.80 -11.32 16.59
CA SER A 46 8.07 -10.58 17.84
C SER A 46 9.23 -9.58 17.74
N SER A 47 10.13 -9.76 16.79
CA SER A 47 11.23 -8.83 16.48
C SER A 47 10.81 -7.65 15.60
N GLY A 48 9.56 -7.61 15.12
CA GLY A 48 9.09 -6.65 14.13
C GLY A 48 9.47 -6.99 12.69
N GLU A 49 10.15 -8.11 12.44
CA GLU A 49 10.40 -8.58 11.07
C GLU A 49 9.11 -9.09 10.42
N PRO A 50 8.89 -8.81 9.11
CA PRO A 50 7.77 -9.38 8.37
C PRO A 50 7.82 -10.92 8.37
N ASP A 51 6.72 -11.56 8.75
CA ASP A 51 6.56 -13.02 8.77
C ASP A 51 5.91 -13.50 7.47
N HIS A 52 4.74 -12.96 7.11
CA HIS A 52 4.07 -13.23 5.84
C HIS A 52 3.04 -12.15 5.49
N VAL A 53 2.57 -12.18 4.24
CA VAL A 53 1.41 -11.41 3.78
C VAL A 53 0.34 -12.39 3.29
N ALA A 54 -0.87 -12.28 3.84
CA ALA A 54 -2.01 -13.11 3.46
C ALA A 54 -3.13 -12.24 2.87
N LEU A 55 -3.72 -12.68 1.77
CA LEU A 55 -4.88 -12.08 1.12
C LEU A 55 -6.01 -13.11 1.03
N SER A 56 -7.26 -12.62 1.07
CA SER A 56 -8.41 -13.46 0.80
C SER A 56 -8.41 -13.91 -0.67
N ARG A 57 -8.52 -15.22 -0.89
CA ARG A 57 -8.67 -15.81 -2.24
C ARG A 57 -9.99 -15.44 -2.93
N SER A 58 -10.93 -14.81 -2.21
CA SER A 58 -12.19 -14.30 -2.78
C SER A 58 -12.05 -12.93 -3.43
N LEU A 59 -10.91 -12.25 -3.30
CA LEU A 59 -10.68 -10.96 -3.94
C LEU A 59 -10.43 -11.14 -5.43
N GLU A 60 -11.14 -10.38 -6.25
CA GLU A 60 -10.92 -10.26 -7.69
C GLU A 60 -10.16 -8.98 -8.03
N GLU A 61 -9.61 -8.87 -9.24
CA GLU A 61 -9.02 -7.61 -9.70
C GLU A 61 -10.14 -6.58 -9.98
N PRO A 62 -9.91 -5.28 -9.70
CA PRO A 62 -8.67 -4.66 -9.21
C PRO A 62 -8.52 -4.65 -7.67
N GLN A 63 -9.50 -5.21 -6.92
CA GLN A 63 -9.51 -5.16 -5.46
C GLN A 63 -8.32 -5.91 -4.86
N ARG A 64 -7.98 -7.08 -5.43
CA ARG A 64 -6.83 -7.88 -5.01
C ARG A 64 -5.53 -7.11 -5.08
N SER A 65 -5.23 -6.44 -6.20
CA SER A 65 -4.03 -5.62 -6.32
C SER A 65 -4.00 -4.47 -5.31
N ARG A 66 -5.13 -3.81 -5.05
CA ARG A 66 -5.20 -2.72 -4.06
C ARG A 66 -4.91 -3.20 -2.65
N VAL A 67 -5.54 -4.31 -2.23
CA VAL A 67 -5.28 -4.91 -0.91
C VAL A 67 -3.83 -5.37 -0.81
N ALA A 68 -3.27 -5.99 -1.86
CA ALA A 68 -1.86 -6.38 -1.87
C ALA A 68 -0.94 -5.17 -1.69
N GLN A 69 -1.17 -4.07 -2.42
CA GLN A 69 -0.37 -2.86 -2.26
C GLN A 69 -0.51 -2.25 -0.86
N HIS A 70 -1.69 -2.32 -0.24
CA HIS A 70 -1.89 -1.90 1.16
C HIS A 70 -1.03 -2.73 2.12
N GLU A 71 -1.14 -4.06 2.08
CA GLU A 71 -0.37 -4.93 2.98
C GLU A 71 1.15 -4.82 2.74
N ILE A 72 1.57 -4.68 1.48
CA ILE A 72 2.97 -4.42 1.15
C ILE A 72 3.43 -3.06 1.67
N GLY A 73 2.54 -2.06 1.70
CA GLY A 73 2.80 -0.77 2.32
C GLY A 73 3.17 -0.91 3.80
N HIS A 74 2.45 -1.74 4.56
CA HIS A 74 2.82 -2.07 5.94
C HIS A 74 4.19 -2.74 6.04
N VAL A 75 4.47 -3.72 5.17
CA VAL A 75 5.78 -4.40 5.14
C VAL A 75 6.92 -3.42 4.88
N ILE A 76 6.74 -2.49 3.95
CA ILE A 76 7.72 -1.45 3.62
C ILE A 76 7.91 -0.50 4.81
N ASP A 77 6.83 0.05 5.37
CA ASP A 77 6.89 0.99 6.50
C ASP A 77 7.57 0.36 7.73
N GLN A 78 7.17 -0.86 8.10
CA GLN A 78 7.78 -1.58 9.21
C GLN A 78 9.26 -1.89 8.95
N THR A 79 9.61 -2.34 7.75
CA THR A 79 11.02 -2.61 7.38
C THR A 79 11.86 -1.32 7.38
N ALA A 80 11.25 -0.19 7.04
CA ALA A 80 11.86 1.13 7.10
C ALA A 80 12.05 1.67 8.53
N GLY A 81 11.58 0.93 9.54
CA GLY A 81 11.65 1.34 10.95
C GLY A 81 10.53 2.28 11.37
N GLU A 82 9.36 2.18 10.72
CA GLU A 82 8.20 3.08 10.85
C GLU A 82 8.58 4.51 10.43
N ILE A 83 8.30 4.85 9.17
CA ILE A 83 8.73 6.10 8.56
C ILE A 83 8.17 7.30 9.35
N PRO A 84 9.03 8.21 9.83
CA PRO A 84 8.56 9.34 10.62
C PRO A 84 7.54 10.20 9.87
N HIS A 85 6.40 10.43 10.50
CA HIS A 85 5.28 11.20 9.94
C HIS A 85 5.22 12.66 10.42
N GLY A 86 6.19 13.09 11.24
CA GLY A 86 6.27 14.45 11.77
C GLY A 86 6.29 15.48 10.64
N GLY A 87 5.38 16.46 10.71
CA GLY A 87 5.20 17.50 9.68
C GLY A 87 4.44 17.06 8.43
N LEU A 88 4.03 15.80 8.30
CA LEU A 88 3.41 15.26 7.08
C LEU A 88 1.89 15.01 7.20
N ASN A 89 1.32 15.13 8.40
CA ASN A 89 -0.06 14.70 8.69
C ASN A 89 -1.11 15.32 7.76
N ALA A 90 -0.96 16.59 7.34
CA ALA A 90 -1.90 17.22 6.41
C ALA A 90 -1.91 16.52 5.04
N GLN A 91 -0.73 16.24 4.49
CA GLN A 91 -0.57 15.54 3.21
C GLN A 91 -1.02 14.09 3.29
N LEU A 92 -0.60 13.39 4.35
CA LEU A 92 -0.99 12.00 4.59
C LEU A 92 -2.52 11.84 4.66
N ARG A 93 -3.20 12.74 5.37
CA ARG A 93 -4.66 12.73 5.46
C ARG A 93 -5.35 13.11 4.14
N SER A 94 -4.76 14.04 3.38
CA SER A 94 -5.25 14.36 2.04
C SER A 94 -5.19 13.14 1.13
N VAL A 95 -4.03 12.49 1.06
CA VAL A 95 -3.83 11.27 0.27
C VAL A 95 -4.80 10.18 0.71
N TYR A 96 -4.90 9.90 2.03
CA TYR A 96 -5.83 8.90 2.55
C TYR A 96 -7.28 9.19 2.14
N ASN A 97 -7.72 10.43 2.27
CA ASN A 97 -9.06 10.85 1.87
C ASN A 97 -9.26 10.63 0.37
N ASP A 98 -8.37 11.14 -0.47
CA ASP A 98 -8.53 11.10 -1.92
C ASP A 98 -8.67 9.67 -2.47
N ILE A 99 -7.96 8.72 -1.87
CA ILE A 99 -7.91 7.34 -2.37
C ILE A 99 -8.84 6.36 -1.64
N ASN A 100 -9.44 6.75 -0.50
CA ASN A 100 -10.35 5.89 0.27
C ASN A 100 -11.75 6.47 0.48
N ASN A 101 -11.97 7.75 0.21
CA ASN A 101 -13.27 8.37 0.42
C ASN A 101 -14.22 8.06 -0.75
N PRO A 102 -15.28 7.26 -0.55
CA PRO A 102 -16.27 7.02 -1.60
C PRO A 102 -17.10 8.29 -1.91
N GLN A 103 -17.09 9.28 -1.01
CA GLN A 103 -17.81 10.53 -1.15
C GLN A 103 -16.84 11.66 -1.47
N SER A 104 -16.96 12.28 -2.64
CA SER A 104 -16.13 13.42 -3.04
C SER A 104 -16.48 14.74 -2.32
N PHE A 105 -17.46 14.73 -1.41
CA PHE A 105 -17.94 15.89 -0.68
C PHE A 105 -18.19 15.57 0.80
N GLY A 106 -18.07 16.59 1.66
CA GLY A 106 -18.34 16.46 3.10
C GLY A 106 -17.07 16.43 3.96
N LYS A 107 -17.17 15.84 5.16
CA LYS A 107 -16.04 15.77 6.09
C LYS A 107 -14.94 14.87 5.51
N PRO A 108 -13.66 15.27 5.61
CA PRO A 108 -12.55 14.43 5.17
C PRO A 108 -12.60 13.03 5.80
N PHE A 109 -12.41 12.01 4.97
CA PHE A 109 -12.34 10.62 5.38
C PHE A 109 -10.95 10.27 5.88
N GLY A 110 -10.86 9.55 6.99
CA GLY A 110 -9.61 9.14 7.62
C GLY A 110 -9.68 7.73 8.16
N PRO A 111 -8.55 7.18 8.64
CA PRO A 111 -8.51 5.87 9.26
C PRO A 111 -9.51 5.72 10.41
N GLU A 112 -9.81 6.81 11.11
CA GLU A 112 -10.73 6.82 12.25
C GLU A 112 -12.16 6.42 11.87
N GLN A 113 -12.60 6.74 10.64
CA GLN A 113 -13.89 6.32 10.10
C GLN A 113 -13.94 4.82 9.82
N ASN A 114 -12.78 4.19 9.66
CA ASN A 114 -12.61 2.74 9.55
C ASN A 114 -12.30 2.07 10.91
N GLY A 115 -12.36 2.84 12.00
CA GLY A 115 -12.25 2.33 13.36
C GLY A 115 -10.83 2.27 13.92
N TYR A 116 -9.81 2.72 13.18
CA TYR A 116 -8.44 2.83 13.69
C TYR A 116 -8.33 3.91 14.77
N ARG A 117 -7.47 3.69 15.76
CA ARG A 117 -7.29 4.60 16.90
C ARG A 117 -5.83 4.72 17.31
N GLY A 118 -5.51 5.82 18.00
CA GLY A 118 -4.21 6.03 18.62
C GLY A 118 -3.04 5.88 17.65
N ALA A 119 -2.09 5.02 17.99
CA ALA A 119 -0.88 4.79 17.20
C ALA A 119 -1.13 4.08 15.85
N GLU A 120 -2.30 3.47 15.63
CA GLU A 120 -2.62 2.83 14.35
C GLU A 120 -2.85 3.87 13.26
N VAL A 121 -3.48 5.00 13.59
CA VAL A 121 -3.83 6.06 12.64
C VAL A 121 -2.63 6.54 11.81
N PRO A 122 -1.49 6.95 12.39
CA PRO A 122 -0.34 7.38 11.59
C PRO A 122 0.25 6.25 10.72
N ARG A 123 0.18 4.99 11.16
CA ARG A 123 0.69 3.84 10.39
C ARG A 123 -0.17 3.56 9.16
N GLU A 124 -1.49 3.59 9.31
CA GLU A 124 -2.43 3.47 8.19
C GLU A 124 -2.26 4.61 7.19
N LEU A 125 -2.08 5.83 7.69
CA LEU A 125 -1.83 7.01 6.86
C LEU A 125 -0.56 6.86 6.01
N MET A 126 0.56 6.43 6.61
CA MET A 126 1.81 6.21 5.87
C MET A 126 1.70 5.03 4.90
N THR A 127 1.02 3.96 5.29
CA THR A 127 0.77 2.77 4.47
C THR A 127 -0.01 3.13 3.21
N GLU A 128 -1.08 3.91 3.34
CA GLU A 128 -1.88 4.37 2.22
C GLU A 128 -1.11 5.34 1.32
N ALA A 129 -0.19 6.14 1.88
CA ALA A 129 0.72 6.95 1.07
C ALA A 129 1.73 6.09 0.28
N ILE A 130 2.31 5.04 0.88
CA ILE A 130 3.17 4.10 0.18
C ILE A 130 2.38 3.36 -0.92
N ARG A 131 1.14 2.94 -0.63
CA ARG A 131 0.22 2.37 -1.63
C ARG A 131 0.00 3.31 -2.80
N ALA A 132 -0.30 4.59 -2.53
CA ALA A 132 -0.46 5.60 -3.57
C ALA A 132 0.82 5.74 -4.41
N TYR A 133 2.01 5.71 -3.79
CA TYR A 133 3.28 5.77 -4.51
C TYR A 133 3.50 4.55 -5.41
N MET A 134 3.21 3.35 -4.91
CA MET A 134 3.31 2.13 -5.71
C MET A 134 2.29 2.09 -6.85
N ALA A 135 1.10 2.69 -6.68
CA ALA A 135 0.05 2.68 -7.70
C ALA A 135 0.22 3.79 -8.75
N ASP A 136 0.49 5.02 -8.30
CA ASP A 136 0.70 6.19 -9.14
C ASP A 136 1.76 7.11 -8.50
N PRO A 137 3.04 6.93 -8.86
CA PRO A 137 4.11 7.76 -8.35
C PRO A 137 3.94 9.25 -8.72
N ASN A 138 3.31 9.57 -9.85
CA ASN A 138 3.13 10.95 -10.29
C ASN A 138 2.08 11.67 -9.45
N TYR A 139 0.98 10.98 -9.11
CA TYR A 139 -0.02 11.50 -8.19
C TYR A 139 0.60 11.92 -6.86
N ILE A 140 1.28 11.01 -6.15
CA ILE A 140 1.78 11.34 -4.80
C ILE A 140 2.87 12.42 -4.83
N LYS A 141 3.74 12.43 -5.85
CA LYS A 141 4.73 13.50 -6.03
C LYS A 141 4.08 14.86 -6.26
N THR A 142 2.85 14.89 -6.77
CA THR A 142 2.09 16.11 -7.04
C THR A 142 1.31 16.56 -5.81
N VAL A 143 0.55 15.67 -5.18
CA VAL A 143 -0.35 16.04 -4.07
C VAL A 143 0.31 16.05 -2.70
N ALA A 144 1.39 15.28 -2.54
CA ALA A 144 2.07 15.11 -1.26
C ALA A 144 3.61 15.01 -1.44
N PRO A 145 4.26 16.03 -2.04
CA PRO A 145 5.68 15.97 -2.40
C PRO A 145 6.62 15.72 -1.21
N GLU A 146 6.35 16.30 -0.04
CA GLU A 146 7.14 16.08 1.18
C GLU A 146 6.98 14.65 1.70
N THR A 147 5.77 14.09 1.63
CA THR A 147 5.52 12.67 1.93
C THR A 147 6.27 11.77 0.94
N ALA A 148 6.21 12.03 -0.36
CA ALA A 148 6.94 11.28 -1.37
C ALA A 148 8.47 11.39 -1.21
N ALA A 149 8.98 12.54 -0.79
CA ALA A 149 10.40 12.71 -0.47
C ALA A 149 10.79 11.90 0.76
N ARG A 150 9.96 11.90 1.82
CA ARG A 150 10.19 11.13 3.04
C ARG A 150 10.19 9.62 2.77
N ILE A 151 9.21 9.12 2.03
CA ILE A 151 9.15 7.69 1.66
C ILE A 151 10.43 7.30 0.92
N ARG A 152 10.84 8.08 -0.10
CA ARG A 152 12.10 7.83 -0.82
C ARG A 152 13.30 7.77 0.09
N GLN A 153 13.48 8.76 0.95
CA GLN A 153 14.62 8.82 1.87
C GLN A 153 14.71 7.55 2.73
N TYR A 154 13.59 7.09 3.28
CA TYR A 154 13.59 5.96 4.20
C TYR A 154 13.57 4.59 3.52
N VAL A 155 13.16 4.52 2.25
CA VAL A 155 13.12 3.27 1.50
C VAL A 155 14.38 3.07 0.68
N ASN A 156 14.79 4.09 -0.08
CA ASN A 156 15.89 3.97 -1.04
C ASN A 156 17.27 3.85 -0.35
N ASP A 157 17.42 4.43 0.85
CA ASP A 157 18.66 4.35 1.62
C ASP A 157 18.69 3.15 2.59
N ASN A 158 17.57 2.42 2.74
CA ASN A 158 17.47 1.35 3.71
C ASN A 158 18.11 0.05 3.19
N PRO A 159 19.07 -0.54 3.91
CA PRO A 159 19.82 -1.71 3.44
C PRO A 159 18.96 -2.98 3.27
N LYS A 160 17.77 -3.05 3.88
CA LYS A 160 16.81 -4.15 3.72
C LYS A 160 15.80 -3.92 2.59
N LEU A 161 15.71 -2.71 2.04
CA LEU A 161 14.72 -2.36 1.00
C LEU A 161 15.35 -1.90 -0.30
N ARG A 162 16.51 -1.25 -0.26
CA ARG A 162 17.10 -0.56 -1.42
C ARG A 162 17.36 -1.47 -2.63
N ASP A 163 17.62 -2.74 -2.38
CA ASP A 163 17.89 -3.75 -3.42
C ASP A 163 16.61 -4.51 -3.84
N ILE A 164 15.47 -4.23 -3.19
CA ILE A 164 14.15 -4.82 -3.45
C ILE A 164 13.24 -3.83 -4.17
N ILE A 165 13.16 -2.61 -3.66
CA ILE A 165 12.32 -1.53 -4.18
C ILE A 165 13.05 -0.19 -4.07
N GLN A 166 12.90 0.61 -5.12
CA GLN A 166 13.37 1.99 -5.18
C GLN A 166 12.23 2.87 -5.70
N PHE A 167 11.90 3.92 -4.97
CA PHE A 167 10.94 4.93 -5.45
C PHE A 167 11.69 5.97 -6.30
N ASN A 168 11.21 6.24 -7.53
CA ASN A 168 11.83 7.07 -8.58
C ASN A 168 13.10 6.50 -9.26
N SER A 169 13.36 5.21 -9.13
CA SER A 169 14.18 4.48 -10.09
C SER A 169 13.65 3.06 -10.19
N VAL A 170 13.39 2.59 -11.40
CA VAL A 170 13.05 1.19 -11.62
C VAL A 170 14.31 0.38 -11.26
N GLY A 171 14.36 -0.13 -10.03
CA GLY A 171 15.45 -0.99 -9.56
C GLY A 171 15.49 -2.32 -10.34
N PRO A 172 16.61 -3.06 -10.29
CA PRO A 172 16.85 -4.24 -11.14
C PRO A 172 15.81 -5.36 -11.04
N ALA A 173 14.93 -5.35 -10.04
CA ALA A 173 13.81 -6.28 -9.90
C ALA A 173 12.81 -6.25 -11.07
N ALA A 174 12.79 -5.20 -11.89
CA ALA A 174 11.99 -5.13 -13.12
C ALA A 174 12.80 -5.32 -14.42
N ALA A 175 14.12 -5.57 -14.34
CA ALA A 175 14.94 -5.77 -15.53
C ALA A 175 14.77 -7.18 -16.17
N GLY A 176 13.94 -8.05 -15.58
CA GLY A 176 13.69 -9.42 -16.06
C GLY A 176 12.51 -9.61 -17.01
N ALA A 177 11.64 -8.61 -17.22
CA ALA A 177 10.53 -8.71 -18.16
C ALA A 177 10.30 -7.36 -18.84
N GLY A 178 10.71 -7.28 -20.10
CA GLY A 178 10.48 -6.07 -20.90
C GLY A 178 9.00 -5.76 -21.04
N VAL A 179 8.60 -4.56 -20.65
CA VAL A 179 7.38 -3.93 -21.17
C VAL A 179 7.68 -2.45 -21.41
N ALA A 180 7.69 -2.09 -22.69
CA ALA A 180 7.49 -0.74 -23.16
C ALA A 180 5.99 -0.46 -23.30
N ALA A 181 5.62 0.79 -23.09
CA ALA A 181 4.33 1.44 -23.39
C ALA A 181 3.18 1.24 -22.39
N GLY A 182 2.61 2.37 -21.95
CA GLY A 182 1.33 2.41 -21.25
C GLY A 182 1.17 3.61 -20.31
N LEU A 183 1.13 4.84 -20.85
CA LEU A 183 0.36 5.90 -20.17
C LEU A 183 -1.11 5.48 -20.29
N TYR A 184 -1.71 5.07 -19.18
CA TYR A 184 -3.16 4.89 -19.10
C TYR A 184 -3.70 5.64 -17.89
N ASP A 185 -4.41 6.72 -18.23
CA ASP A 185 -5.63 7.22 -17.61
C ASP A 185 -5.97 6.59 -16.25
N TRP A 186 -5.34 7.09 -15.18
CA TRP A 186 -5.88 6.91 -13.84
C TRP A 186 -7.15 7.74 -13.75
N SER A 187 -8.27 7.11 -14.05
CA SER A 187 -9.53 7.52 -13.47
C SER A 187 -9.52 7.05 -12.00
N PRO A 188 -9.87 7.89 -11.01
CA PRO A 188 -10.17 7.39 -9.68
C PRO A 188 -11.13 6.21 -9.86
N PRO A 189 -10.96 5.08 -9.15
CA PRO A 189 -11.95 4.00 -9.22
C PRO A 189 -13.33 4.61 -9.12
N ALA A 190 -14.19 4.32 -10.12
CA ALA A 190 -15.55 4.78 -10.10
C ALA A 190 -16.10 4.56 -8.70
N THR A 191 -16.61 5.63 -8.09
CA THR A 191 -17.22 5.70 -6.76
C THR A 191 -18.47 4.83 -6.63
N GLU A 192 -18.65 3.85 -7.51
CA GLU A 192 -19.81 2.96 -7.59
C GLU A 192 -19.64 1.69 -6.75
N ASP A 193 -18.46 1.44 -6.18
CA ASP A 193 -18.31 0.30 -5.26
C ASP A 193 -18.48 0.76 -3.81
N ASP A 194 -19.74 0.99 -3.42
CA ASP A 194 -20.18 1.05 -2.01
C ASP A 194 -19.66 -0.15 -1.18
N ARG A 195 -19.20 -1.22 -1.85
CA ARG A 195 -18.61 -2.41 -1.23
C ARG A 195 -17.17 -2.22 -0.79
N PHE A 196 -16.41 -1.20 -1.19
CA PHE A 196 -15.04 -1.05 -0.67
C PHE A 196 -15.05 -0.64 0.80
N GLY A 197 -15.74 0.47 1.12
CA GLY A 197 -16.01 0.83 2.51
C GLY A 197 -16.79 -0.28 3.23
N ALA A 198 -17.68 -0.99 2.53
CA ALA A 198 -18.41 -2.09 3.14
C ALA A 198 -17.58 -3.38 3.32
N LEU A 199 -16.51 -3.64 2.58
CA LEU A 199 -15.61 -4.80 2.76
C LEU A 199 -14.60 -4.51 3.87
N TYR A 200 -14.13 -3.26 3.95
CA TYR A 200 -13.40 -2.74 5.11
C TYR A 200 -14.25 -2.79 6.40
N ARG A 201 -15.58 -2.64 6.28
CA ARG A 201 -16.55 -2.79 7.40
C ARG A 201 -17.05 -4.23 7.61
N ALA A 202 -17.22 -5.03 6.56
CA ALA A 202 -17.77 -6.39 6.59
C ALA A 202 -16.74 -7.39 7.10
N GLY A 203 -15.46 -7.05 6.99
CA GLY A 203 -14.41 -7.65 7.81
C GLY A 203 -14.49 -7.31 9.30
N ARG A 204 -15.62 -6.82 9.81
CA ARG A 204 -15.89 -6.66 11.25
C ARG A 204 -17.34 -6.99 11.64
N ALA A 205 -18.10 -7.75 10.86
CA ALA A 205 -19.48 -8.11 11.24
C ALA A 205 -19.52 -8.87 12.59
N THR A 206 -20.15 -8.22 13.57
CA THR A 206 -20.58 -8.65 14.93
C THR A 206 -19.91 -9.87 15.53
#